data_AF-A0A7C3JDB2-F1
#
_entry.id   AF-A0A7C3JDB2-F1
#
_cell.length_a   1.000
_cell.length_b   1.000
_cell.length_c   1.000
_cell.angle_alpha   90.00
_cell.angle_beta   90.00
_cell.angle_gamma   90.00
#
_symmetry.space_group_name_H-M   'P 1'
#
loop_
_entity.id
_entity.type
_entity.pdbx_description
1 polymer ?
#
loop_
_entity_poly.entity_id
_entity_poly.type
_entity_poly.pdbx_seq_one_letter_code
_entity_poly.pdbx_strand_id
1 'polypeptide(L)'
;MSLPDPVEPGATSNVIRDTSITTGDNSAVNVIQAAAGATVIIGAQAGAGLTALNDLVKLSPELRAAMGTFSADFQAAVSQVDVLGDYKDLHDLLHQLQFQVYGPLLREAPRFPDELTLEVLDDYQRTMRDLIAKLNSVATRKRVAESDQIFIPEVSQAQADLKLSLDDLNSETLKKAIWRLKRVLTKYPAIIDTRLNSAARSLRLSSIVSALFAIQTDLDTLKLDQVKVNQFQSGRAMIESMSHRLEVLVLEHEQWQNLDMELRRVEALIEQDLMELEMSWQDLKTQASMLYENSNDTWAVSIREYAALLDQQLEINNPVKIRQTFRNYRHEAGSRFFQVDIDLKNLCGELRQIGEPLAIILRSLE
;
A
#
# COMPACT_ATOMS: atom_id res chain seq x y z
N MET A 1 -31.75 -83.31 -16.60
CA MET A 1 -33.12 -82.82 -16.31
C MET A 1 -32.98 -81.35 -15.91
N SER A 2 -33.57 -80.48 -16.74
CA SER A 2 -34.09 -79.12 -16.49
C SER A 2 -33.30 -78.05 -15.70
N LEU A 3 -32.83 -77.03 -16.46
CA LEU A 3 -33.12 -75.57 -16.40
C LEU A 3 -32.76 -74.75 -15.11
N PRO A 4 -32.70 -73.39 -15.13
CA PRO A 4 -31.58 -72.54 -15.59
C PRO A 4 -31.28 -71.33 -14.64
N ASP A 5 -30.48 -70.37 -15.12
CA ASP A 5 -29.97 -69.08 -14.58
C ASP A 5 -30.88 -68.22 -13.66
N PRO A 6 -30.32 -67.20 -12.94
CA PRO A 6 -30.25 -65.87 -13.57
C PRO A 6 -28.99 -65.01 -13.22
N VAL A 7 -28.42 -64.43 -14.29
CA VAL A 7 -28.28 -62.97 -14.56
C VAL A 7 -27.88 -62.01 -13.41
N GLU A 8 -26.68 -61.44 -13.60
CA GLU A 8 -26.07 -60.14 -13.24
C GLU A 8 -26.98 -58.94 -12.84
N PRO A 9 -26.49 -57.92 -12.08
CA PRO A 9 -25.73 -56.84 -12.74
C PRO A 9 -24.64 -56.09 -11.92
N GLY A 10 -23.56 -55.74 -12.61
CA GLY A 10 -23.09 -54.35 -12.75
C GLY A 10 -22.44 -53.66 -11.54
N ALA A 11 -21.12 -53.81 -11.39
CA ALA A 11 -20.30 -52.82 -10.69
C ALA A 11 -19.56 -51.95 -11.72
N THR A 12 -20.06 -50.73 -11.89
CA THR A 12 -19.48 -49.68 -12.72
C THR A 12 -18.12 -49.25 -12.15
N SER A 13 -17.09 -49.43 -12.97
CA SER A 13 -15.78 -48.84 -12.78
C SER A 13 -15.87 -47.36 -13.14
N ASN A 14 -15.61 -46.47 -12.18
CA ASN A 14 -15.40 -45.05 -12.44
C ASN A 14 -14.19 -44.55 -11.64
N VAL A 15 -13.08 -44.45 -12.37
CA VAL A 15 -12.12 -43.34 -12.40
C VAL A 15 -12.27 -42.33 -11.27
N ILE A 16 -11.39 -42.40 -10.27
CA ILE A 16 -11.02 -41.26 -9.44
C ILE A 16 -9.59 -40.91 -9.83
N ARG A 17 -9.44 -39.90 -10.69
CA ARG A 17 -8.20 -39.15 -10.83
C ARG A 17 -8.17 -38.16 -9.68
N ASP A 18 -7.17 -38.32 -8.82
CA ASP A 18 -6.72 -37.28 -7.90
C ASP A 18 -6.30 -36.05 -8.70
N THR A 19 -7.09 -34.98 -8.61
CA THR A 19 -6.66 -33.62 -8.93
C THR A 19 -6.60 -32.84 -7.63
N SER A 20 -5.38 -32.74 -7.10
CA SER A 20 -5.04 -31.85 -6.00
C SER A 20 -5.14 -30.38 -6.46
N ILE A 21 -6.05 -29.65 -5.80
CA ILE A 21 -5.83 -28.34 -5.16
C ILE A 21 -4.93 -27.35 -5.92
N THR A 22 -5.58 -26.41 -6.61
CA THR A 22 -5.13 -25.01 -6.72
C THR A 22 -6.33 -24.09 -6.55
N THR A 23 -6.80 -23.93 -5.32
CA THR A 23 -7.60 -22.76 -4.94
C THR A 23 -6.64 -21.64 -4.59
N GLY A 24 -6.12 -20.99 -5.63
CA GLY A 24 -5.56 -19.64 -5.50
C GLY A 24 -6.68 -18.71 -5.08
N ASP A 25 -6.46 -17.98 -4.00
CA ASP A 25 -7.42 -17.11 -3.36
C ASP A 25 -7.83 -15.93 -4.28
N ASN A 26 -8.95 -16.10 -4.99
CA ASN A 26 -9.59 -15.06 -5.81
C ASN A 26 -10.38 -14.04 -4.97
N SER A 27 -10.38 -14.13 -3.64
CA SER A 27 -11.12 -13.19 -2.78
C SER A 27 -10.45 -11.81 -2.77
N ALA A 28 -9.12 -11.75 -2.71
CA ALA A 28 -8.37 -10.50 -2.71
C ALA A 28 -8.60 -9.69 -4.00
N VAL A 29 -8.62 -10.33 -5.16
CA VAL A 29 -8.83 -9.66 -6.46
C VAL A 29 -10.23 -9.05 -6.59
N ASN A 30 -11.27 -9.75 -6.10
CA ASN A 30 -12.65 -9.27 -6.13
C ASN A 30 -12.89 -8.13 -5.12
N VAL A 31 -12.27 -8.20 -3.94
CA VAL A 31 -12.31 -7.11 -2.93
C VAL A 31 -11.62 -5.85 -3.47
N ILE A 32 -10.47 -6.01 -4.15
CA ILE A 32 -9.74 -4.90 -4.78
C ILE A 32 -10.59 -4.20 -5.85
N GLN A 33 -11.33 -4.94 -6.69
CA GLN A 33 -12.19 -4.35 -7.72
C GLN A 33 -13.40 -3.59 -7.15
N ALA A 34 -14.06 -4.14 -6.12
CA ALA A 34 -15.19 -3.47 -5.47
C ALA A 34 -14.75 -2.20 -4.72
N ALA A 35 -13.61 -2.25 -4.02
CA ALA A 35 -13.02 -1.10 -3.35
C ALA A 35 -12.59 -0.02 -4.37
N ALA A 36 -11.96 -0.41 -5.48
CA ALA A 36 -11.59 0.51 -6.56
C ALA A 36 -12.82 1.22 -7.16
N GLY A 37 -13.94 0.51 -7.32
CA GLY A 37 -15.21 1.09 -7.78
C GLY A 37 -15.79 2.14 -6.82
N ALA A 38 -15.78 1.87 -5.52
CA ALA A 38 -16.24 2.83 -4.50
C ALA A 38 -15.33 4.06 -4.43
N THR A 39 -14.01 3.86 -4.50
CA THR A 39 -12.99 4.91 -4.53
C THR A 39 -13.20 5.89 -5.70
N VAL A 40 -13.45 5.39 -6.91
CA VAL A 40 -13.71 6.25 -8.08
C VAL A 40 -14.96 7.12 -7.90
N ILE A 41 -15.98 6.65 -7.20
CA ILE A 41 -17.22 7.40 -6.99
C ILE A 41 -17.00 8.56 -6.01
N ILE A 42 -16.26 8.36 -4.92
CA ILE A 42 -16.03 9.38 -3.89
C ILE A 42 -15.26 10.57 -4.45
N GLY A 43 -14.13 10.32 -5.12
CA GLY A 43 -13.31 11.39 -5.72
C GLY A 43 -14.07 12.20 -6.78
N ALA A 44 -14.87 11.52 -7.63
CA ALA A 44 -15.69 12.17 -8.65
C ALA A 44 -16.79 13.06 -8.04
N GLN A 45 -17.45 12.62 -6.96
CA GLN A 45 -18.45 13.42 -6.25
C GLN A 45 -17.85 14.65 -5.58
N ALA A 46 -16.69 14.50 -4.94
CA ALA A 46 -15.94 15.61 -4.37
C ALA A 46 -15.57 16.65 -5.44
N GLY A 47 -15.04 16.18 -6.59
CA GLY A 47 -14.71 17.04 -7.72
C GLY A 47 -15.92 17.77 -8.33
N ALA A 48 -17.08 17.11 -8.40
CA ALA A 48 -18.32 17.72 -8.85
C ALA A 48 -18.79 18.84 -7.91
N GLY A 49 -18.67 18.66 -6.59
CA GLY A 49 -19.02 19.71 -5.63
C GLY A 49 -18.08 20.92 -5.68
N LEU A 50 -16.78 20.71 -5.92
CA LEU A 50 -15.83 21.81 -6.16
C LEU A 50 -16.13 22.54 -7.48
N THR A 51 -16.56 21.82 -8.51
CA THR A 51 -17.00 22.44 -9.76
C THR A 51 -18.25 23.30 -9.53
N ALA A 52 -19.21 22.81 -8.74
CA ALA A 52 -20.39 23.58 -8.36
C ALA A 52 -20.02 24.84 -7.56
N LEU A 53 -19.05 24.75 -6.63
CA LEU A 53 -18.53 25.91 -5.92
C LEU A 53 -17.94 26.95 -6.88
N ASN A 54 -17.12 26.53 -7.84
CA ASN A 54 -16.56 27.45 -8.83
C ASN A 54 -17.64 28.21 -9.63
N ASP A 55 -18.74 27.54 -9.98
CA ASP A 55 -19.86 28.19 -10.65
C ASP A 55 -20.53 29.24 -9.74
N LEU A 56 -20.69 28.95 -8.45
CA LEU A 56 -21.24 29.89 -7.47
C LEU A 56 -20.31 31.12 -7.27
N VAL A 57 -19.00 30.91 -7.19
CA VAL A 57 -17.97 31.97 -7.03
C VAL A 57 -17.96 32.93 -8.20
N LYS A 58 -18.18 32.43 -9.43
CA LYS A 58 -18.28 33.29 -10.61
C LYS A 58 -19.46 34.26 -10.53
N LEU A 59 -20.52 33.88 -9.83
CA LEU A 59 -21.77 34.63 -9.72
C LEU A 59 -21.84 35.57 -8.51
N SER A 60 -21.01 35.37 -7.47
CA SER A 60 -21.00 36.21 -6.26
C SER A 60 -19.60 36.76 -5.95
N PRO A 61 -19.40 38.09 -6.05
CA PRO A 61 -18.18 38.76 -5.61
C PRO A 61 -17.86 38.54 -4.12
N GLU A 62 -18.89 38.44 -3.28
CA GLU A 62 -18.77 38.19 -1.84
C GLU A 62 -18.15 36.81 -1.58
N LEU A 63 -18.63 35.78 -2.28
CA LEU A 63 -18.03 34.44 -2.21
C LEU A 63 -16.58 34.43 -2.72
N ARG A 64 -16.29 35.16 -3.81
CA ARG A 64 -14.92 35.29 -4.31
C ARG A 64 -14.00 35.92 -3.26
N ALA A 65 -14.45 36.99 -2.59
CA ALA A 65 -13.69 37.65 -1.53
C ALA A 65 -13.45 36.72 -0.32
N ALA A 66 -14.49 36.00 0.12
CA ALA A 66 -14.37 35.01 1.19
C ALA A 66 -13.38 33.91 0.84
N MET A 67 -13.43 33.37 -0.39
CA MET A 67 -12.48 32.36 -0.86
C MET A 67 -11.05 32.87 -1.00
N GLY A 68 -10.86 34.14 -1.36
CA GLY A 68 -9.55 34.78 -1.43
C GLY A 68 -8.78 34.69 -0.11
N THR A 69 -9.47 34.69 1.03
CA THR A 69 -8.86 34.54 2.36
C THR A 69 -8.19 33.18 2.59
N PHE A 70 -8.58 32.16 1.82
CA PHE A 70 -8.07 30.78 1.92
C PHE A 70 -7.17 30.38 0.73
N SER A 71 -6.83 31.31 -0.17
CA SER A 71 -6.05 31.06 -1.39
C SER A 71 -4.75 30.29 -1.14
N ALA A 72 -4.04 30.60 -0.05
CA ALA A 72 -2.82 29.90 0.34
C ALA A 72 -3.05 28.41 0.65
N ASP A 73 -4.20 28.06 1.23
CA ASP A 73 -4.54 26.67 1.56
C ASP A 73 -4.91 25.88 0.30
N PHE A 74 -5.67 26.48 -0.62
CA PHE A 74 -5.94 25.90 -1.94
C PHE A 74 -4.65 25.70 -2.74
N GLN A 75 -3.75 26.69 -2.76
CA GLN A 75 -2.46 26.60 -3.44
C GLN A 75 -1.59 25.48 -2.85
N ALA A 76 -1.54 25.36 -1.53
CA ALA A 76 -0.82 24.27 -0.86
C ALA A 76 -1.39 22.91 -1.29
N ALA A 77 -2.71 22.75 -1.23
CA ALA A 77 -3.34 21.49 -1.58
C ALA A 77 -3.11 21.08 -3.04
N VAL A 78 -3.34 22.01 -3.99
CA VAL A 78 -3.09 21.77 -5.42
C VAL A 78 -1.63 21.34 -5.64
N SER A 79 -0.68 21.99 -4.97
CA SER A 79 0.74 21.65 -5.10
C SER A 79 1.11 20.29 -4.51
N GLN A 80 0.37 19.81 -3.50
CA GLN A 80 0.73 18.62 -2.73
C GLN A 80 -0.04 17.35 -3.12
N VAL A 81 -1.24 17.44 -3.71
CA VAL A 81 -2.03 16.26 -4.13
C VAL A 81 -1.19 15.32 -4.98
N ASP A 82 -0.54 15.88 -6.00
CA ASP A 82 0.25 15.12 -6.95
C ASP A 82 1.61 14.67 -6.39
N VAL A 83 2.21 15.48 -5.51
CA VAL A 83 3.47 15.15 -4.82
C VAL A 83 3.26 13.96 -3.88
N LEU A 84 2.19 13.98 -3.08
CA LEU A 84 1.79 12.88 -2.21
C LEU A 84 1.61 11.59 -3.01
N GLY A 85 0.85 11.66 -4.11
CA GLY A 85 0.64 10.52 -4.97
C GLY A 85 1.94 9.96 -5.58
N ASP A 86 2.87 10.83 -6.00
CA ASP A 86 4.13 10.39 -6.59
C ASP A 86 5.08 9.76 -5.55
N TYR A 87 5.10 10.25 -4.31
CA TYR A 87 5.80 9.57 -3.21
C TYR A 87 5.18 8.20 -2.91
N LYS A 88 3.85 8.06 -2.95
CA LYS A 88 3.18 6.77 -2.78
C LYS A 88 3.53 5.80 -3.91
N ASP A 89 3.55 6.28 -5.15
CA ASP A 89 3.95 5.46 -6.29
C ASP A 89 5.41 4.95 -6.13
N LEU A 90 6.34 5.80 -5.66
CA LEU A 90 7.72 5.37 -5.36
C LEU A 90 7.78 4.33 -4.24
N HIS A 91 7.04 4.54 -3.15
CA HIS A 91 6.95 3.61 -2.02
C HIS A 91 6.48 2.23 -2.48
N ASP A 92 5.39 2.17 -3.26
CA ASP A 92 4.81 0.93 -3.76
C ASP A 92 5.76 0.18 -4.70
N LEU A 93 6.51 0.91 -5.52
CA LEU A 93 7.49 0.31 -6.43
C LEU A 93 8.69 -0.26 -5.66
N LEU A 94 9.11 0.38 -4.58
CA LEU A 94 10.12 -0.17 -3.67
C LEU A 94 9.61 -1.42 -2.94
N HIS A 95 8.35 -1.42 -2.49
CA HIS A 95 7.72 -2.61 -1.92
C HIS A 95 7.62 -3.75 -2.93
N GLN A 96 7.17 -3.49 -4.16
CA GLN A 96 7.14 -4.50 -5.23
C GLN A 96 8.54 -5.04 -5.52
N LEU A 97 9.56 -4.17 -5.60
CA LEU A 97 10.95 -4.59 -5.79
C LEU A 97 11.43 -5.50 -4.65
N GLN A 98 11.04 -5.21 -3.40
CA GLN A 98 11.38 -6.02 -2.25
C GLN A 98 10.76 -7.42 -2.34
N PHE A 99 9.45 -7.51 -2.56
CA PHE A 99 8.70 -8.77 -2.44
C PHE A 99 8.72 -9.61 -3.71
N GLN A 100 8.68 -8.98 -4.89
CA GLN A 100 8.59 -9.68 -6.17
C GLN A 100 9.97 -10.04 -6.75
N VAL A 101 11.02 -9.34 -6.32
CA VAL A 101 12.38 -9.51 -6.87
C VAL A 101 13.38 -9.89 -5.78
N TYR A 102 13.64 -9.01 -4.81
CA TYR A 102 14.73 -9.22 -3.84
C TYR A 102 14.54 -10.45 -2.94
N GLY A 103 13.36 -10.62 -2.34
CA GLY A 103 13.06 -11.78 -1.50
C GLY A 103 13.19 -13.11 -2.24
N PRO A 104 12.57 -13.28 -3.41
CA PRO A 104 12.76 -14.46 -4.26
C PRO A 104 14.22 -14.66 -4.71
N LEU A 105 14.93 -13.60 -5.11
CA LEU A 105 16.35 -13.69 -5.48
C LEU A 105 17.21 -14.29 -4.36
N LEU A 106 16.98 -13.87 -3.11
CA LEU A 106 17.70 -14.43 -1.96
C LEU A 106 17.46 -15.94 -1.77
N ARG A 107 16.26 -16.42 -2.07
CA ARG A 107 15.91 -17.85 -1.93
C ARG A 107 16.53 -18.71 -3.03
N GLU A 108 16.61 -18.18 -4.25
CA GLU A 108 17.10 -18.93 -5.40
C GLU A 108 18.62 -18.83 -5.59
N ALA A 109 19.26 -17.76 -5.13
CA ALA A 109 20.70 -17.55 -5.28
C ALA A 109 21.59 -18.71 -4.80
N PRO A 110 21.29 -19.46 -3.72
CA PRO A 110 22.10 -20.62 -3.31
C PRO A 110 22.11 -21.78 -4.32
N ARG A 111 21.10 -21.88 -5.18
CA ARG A 111 20.98 -22.92 -6.22
C ARG A 111 21.54 -22.48 -7.57
N PHE A 112 22.03 -21.25 -7.67
CA PHE A 112 22.59 -20.76 -8.92
C PHE A 112 23.98 -21.37 -9.17
N PRO A 113 24.30 -21.89 -10.40
CA PRO A 113 23.59 -21.72 -11.66
C PRO A 113 22.83 -22.96 -12.17
N ASP A 114 21.96 -23.56 -11.37
CA ASP A 114 21.12 -24.68 -11.81
C ASP A 114 20.12 -24.25 -12.91
N GLU A 115 19.82 -25.14 -13.88
CA GLU A 115 19.00 -24.83 -15.06
C GLU A 115 17.60 -24.31 -14.71
N LEU A 116 16.92 -24.94 -13.74
CA LEU A 116 15.62 -24.49 -13.24
C LEU A 116 15.70 -23.12 -12.55
N THR A 117 16.82 -22.85 -11.86
CA THR A 117 17.06 -21.55 -11.23
C THR A 117 17.29 -20.47 -12.28
N LEU A 118 17.93 -20.76 -13.41
CA LEU A 118 18.13 -19.79 -14.49
C LEU A 118 16.81 -19.27 -15.06
N GLU A 119 15.85 -20.16 -15.35
CA GLU A 119 14.53 -19.76 -15.86
C GLU A 119 13.80 -18.84 -14.87
N VAL A 120 13.78 -19.23 -13.58
CA VAL A 120 13.15 -18.44 -12.52
C VAL A 120 13.81 -17.08 -12.34
N LEU A 121 15.15 -17.01 -12.44
CA LEU A 121 15.88 -15.75 -12.32
C LEU A 121 15.70 -14.84 -13.54
N ASP A 122 15.50 -15.38 -14.75
CA ASP A 122 15.17 -14.58 -15.94
C ASP A 122 13.80 -13.89 -15.79
N ASP A 123 12.81 -14.56 -15.19
CA ASP A 123 11.51 -13.97 -14.89
C ASP A 123 11.63 -12.80 -13.88
N TYR A 124 12.45 -12.95 -12.84
CA TYR A 124 12.72 -11.85 -11.90
C TYR A 124 13.49 -10.71 -12.58
N GLN A 125 14.38 -11.01 -13.52
CA GLN A 125 15.09 -10.00 -14.30
C GLN A 125 14.14 -9.16 -15.17
N ARG A 126 13.13 -9.80 -15.79
CA ARG A 126 12.07 -9.11 -16.55
C ARG A 126 11.20 -8.25 -15.64
N THR A 127 10.75 -8.81 -14.51
CA THR A 127 9.96 -8.09 -13.51
C THR A 127 10.70 -6.84 -13.02
N MET A 128 12.00 -6.97 -12.73
CA MET A 128 12.84 -5.86 -12.29
C MET A 128 12.95 -4.75 -13.35
N ARG A 129 13.06 -5.11 -14.63
CA ARG A 129 13.09 -4.16 -15.75
C ARG A 129 11.80 -3.34 -15.84
N ASP A 130 10.64 -3.98 -15.67
CA ASP A 130 9.34 -3.33 -15.68
C ASP A 130 9.19 -2.37 -14.49
N LEU A 131 9.67 -2.77 -13.31
CA LEU A 131 9.69 -1.90 -12.13
C LEU A 131 10.61 -0.68 -12.31
N ILE A 132 11.79 -0.85 -12.92
CA ILE A 132 12.69 0.25 -13.26
C ILE A 132 12.03 1.23 -14.24
N ALA A 133 11.32 0.73 -15.26
CA ALA A 133 10.58 1.59 -16.18
C ALA A 133 9.51 2.43 -15.46
N LYS A 134 8.78 1.83 -14.51
CA LYS A 134 7.80 2.54 -13.68
C LYS A 134 8.47 3.56 -12.74
N LEU A 135 9.59 3.21 -12.09
CA LEU A 135 10.36 4.14 -11.26
C LEU A 135 10.81 5.37 -12.07
N ASN A 136 11.33 5.15 -13.27
CA ASN A 136 11.70 6.24 -14.18
C ASN A 136 10.48 7.05 -14.64
N SER A 137 9.33 6.42 -14.88
CA SER A 137 8.09 7.14 -15.21
C SER A 137 7.70 8.11 -14.09
N VAL A 138 7.75 7.70 -12.83
CA VAL A 138 7.49 8.60 -11.68
C VAL A 138 8.54 9.70 -11.61
N ALA A 139 9.83 9.36 -11.78
CA ALA A 139 10.93 10.32 -11.77
C ALA A 139 10.75 11.44 -12.81
N THR A 140 10.31 11.10 -14.02
CA THR A 140 10.12 12.08 -15.12
C THR A 140 9.02 13.11 -14.86
N ARG A 141 8.13 12.87 -13.88
CA ARG A 141 7.10 13.84 -13.49
C ARG A 141 7.68 15.07 -12.78
N LYS A 142 8.90 14.97 -12.23
CA LYS A 142 9.64 16.06 -11.55
C LYS A 142 8.90 16.71 -10.37
N ARG A 143 8.07 15.94 -9.66
CA ARG A 143 7.30 16.41 -8.50
C ARG A 143 7.93 16.02 -7.16
N VAL A 144 8.73 14.96 -7.15
CA VAL A 144 9.50 14.52 -5.98
C VAL A 144 10.95 14.99 -6.10
N ALA A 145 11.62 15.22 -4.97
CA ALA A 145 12.98 15.77 -4.97
C ALA A 145 13.98 14.81 -5.66
N GLU A 146 14.98 15.36 -6.37
CA GLU A 146 16.02 14.55 -7.03
C GLU A 146 16.80 13.68 -6.03
N SER A 147 17.03 14.21 -4.82
CA SER A 147 17.68 13.48 -3.72
C SER A 147 16.93 12.21 -3.32
N ASP A 148 15.61 12.21 -3.49
CA ASP A 148 14.74 11.10 -3.12
C ASP A 148 14.66 10.05 -4.23
N GLN A 149 15.28 10.30 -5.39
CA GLN A 149 15.28 9.42 -6.57
C GLN A 149 16.68 8.89 -6.92
N ILE A 150 17.72 9.32 -6.19
CA ILE A 150 19.13 8.99 -6.46
C ILE A 150 19.42 7.47 -6.42
N PHE A 151 18.51 6.68 -5.85
CA PHE A 151 18.61 5.22 -5.82
C PHE A 151 18.23 4.54 -7.13
N ILE A 152 17.47 5.18 -8.02
CA ILE A 152 16.98 4.57 -9.27
C ILE A 152 18.14 4.09 -10.17
N PRO A 153 19.24 4.85 -10.34
CA PRO A 153 20.44 4.35 -11.01
C PRO A 153 21.06 3.13 -10.33
N GLU A 154 21.03 3.04 -8.99
CA GLU A 154 21.56 1.88 -8.26
C GLU A 154 20.74 0.61 -8.51
N VAL A 155 19.41 0.74 -8.57
CA VAL A 155 18.50 -0.37 -8.93
C VAL A 155 18.75 -0.78 -10.38
N SER A 156 18.92 0.19 -11.29
CA SER A 156 19.25 -0.09 -12.69
C SER A 156 20.57 -0.85 -12.83
N GLN A 157 21.59 -0.49 -12.05
CA GLN A 157 22.86 -1.23 -12.02
C GLN A 157 22.69 -2.64 -11.46
N ALA A 158 21.87 -2.83 -10.42
CA ALA A 158 21.59 -4.15 -9.89
C ALA A 158 20.90 -5.07 -10.93
N GLN A 159 20.02 -4.51 -11.76
CA GLN A 159 19.40 -5.25 -12.86
C GLN A 159 20.42 -5.62 -13.96
N ALA A 160 21.35 -4.72 -14.27
CA ALA A 160 22.44 -4.99 -15.20
C ALA A 160 23.37 -6.09 -14.66
N ASP A 161 23.73 -6.03 -13.38
CA ASP A 161 24.54 -7.06 -12.71
C ASP A 161 23.78 -8.42 -12.71
N LEU A 162 22.47 -8.43 -12.43
CA LEU A 162 21.65 -9.65 -12.52
C LEU A 162 21.69 -10.23 -13.94
N LYS A 163 21.44 -9.40 -14.97
CA LYS A 163 21.50 -9.85 -16.36
C LYS A 163 22.87 -10.47 -16.71
N LEU A 164 23.95 -9.77 -16.36
CA LEU A 164 25.30 -10.25 -16.63
C LEU A 164 25.58 -11.57 -15.91
N SER A 165 25.07 -11.73 -14.68
CA SER A 165 25.21 -12.99 -13.96
C SER A 165 24.53 -14.16 -14.66
N LEU A 166 23.36 -13.94 -15.27
CA LEU A 166 22.63 -14.96 -16.03
C LEU A 166 23.34 -15.29 -17.35
N ASP A 167 23.85 -14.28 -18.06
CA ASP A 167 24.56 -14.46 -19.33
C ASP A 167 25.89 -15.23 -19.12
N ASP A 168 26.63 -14.92 -18.05
CA ASP A 168 27.96 -15.48 -17.77
C ASP A 168 27.96 -16.66 -16.77
N LEU A 169 26.79 -17.03 -16.24
CA LEU A 169 26.64 -18.01 -15.15
C LEU A 169 27.50 -17.67 -13.91
N ASN A 170 27.63 -16.38 -13.58
CA ASN A 170 28.59 -15.89 -12.58
C ASN A 170 27.92 -15.56 -11.24
N SER A 171 28.12 -16.43 -10.24
CA SER A 171 27.54 -16.30 -8.90
C SER A 171 28.04 -15.07 -8.13
N GLU A 172 29.26 -14.59 -8.40
CA GLU A 172 29.78 -13.39 -7.74
C GLU A 172 29.10 -12.12 -8.27
N THR A 173 28.76 -12.08 -9.56
CA THR A 173 27.95 -11.00 -10.13
C THR A 173 26.53 -11.02 -9.59
N LEU A 174 25.93 -12.20 -9.41
CA LEU A 174 24.62 -12.35 -8.77
C LEU A 174 24.63 -11.82 -7.32
N LYS A 175 25.67 -12.15 -6.53
CA LYS A 175 25.85 -11.62 -5.17
C LYS A 175 25.95 -10.09 -5.17
N LYS A 176 26.62 -9.48 -6.14
CA LYS A 176 26.69 -8.01 -6.28
C LYS A 176 25.31 -7.40 -6.54
N ALA A 177 24.51 -8.00 -7.44
CA ALA A 177 23.15 -7.55 -7.70
C ALA A 177 22.29 -7.57 -6.42
N ILE A 178 22.32 -8.69 -5.69
CA ILE A 178 21.61 -8.86 -4.41
C ILE A 178 22.08 -7.84 -3.37
N TRP A 179 23.39 -7.62 -3.25
CA TRP A 179 23.95 -6.66 -2.30
C TRP A 179 23.49 -5.22 -2.59
N ARG A 180 23.47 -4.81 -3.88
CA ARG A 180 22.97 -3.48 -4.29
C ARG A 180 21.50 -3.32 -3.95
N LEU A 181 20.67 -4.33 -4.27
CA LEU A 181 19.26 -4.34 -3.92
C LEU A 181 19.05 -4.21 -2.41
N LYS A 182 19.76 -5.02 -1.61
CA LYS A 182 19.73 -4.94 -0.15
C LYS A 182 20.02 -3.52 0.33
N ARG A 183 21.08 -2.88 -0.18
CA ARG A 183 21.45 -1.52 0.21
C ARG A 183 20.35 -0.50 -0.08
N VAL A 184 19.71 -0.58 -1.25
CA VAL A 184 18.60 0.32 -1.61
C VAL A 184 17.41 0.07 -0.69
N LEU A 185 17.00 -1.19 -0.55
CA LEU A 185 15.80 -1.58 0.19
C LEU A 185 15.94 -1.42 1.71
N THR A 186 17.14 -1.39 2.26
CA THR A 186 17.37 -1.06 3.68
C THR A 186 17.25 0.44 3.96
N LYS A 187 17.54 1.31 2.96
CA LYS A 187 17.66 2.75 3.20
C LYS A 187 16.45 3.55 2.71
N TYR A 188 16.04 3.35 1.46
CA TYR A 188 15.13 4.29 0.79
C TYR A 188 13.65 4.14 1.17
N PRO A 189 13.09 2.96 1.51
CA PRO A 189 11.69 2.87 1.93
C PRO A 189 11.34 3.83 3.09
N ALA A 190 12.13 3.84 4.17
CA ALA A 190 11.90 4.73 5.31
C ALA A 190 12.04 6.22 4.95
N ILE A 191 12.97 6.57 4.04
CA ILE A 191 13.13 7.95 3.56
C ILE A 191 11.89 8.38 2.76
N ILE A 192 11.45 7.54 1.82
CA ILE A 192 10.28 7.82 0.99
C ILE A 192 9.02 7.92 1.84
N ASP A 193 8.86 7.05 2.83
CA ASP A 193 7.73 7.12 3.77
C ASP A 193 7.72 8.41 4.60
N THR A 194 8.88 8.82 5.13
CA THR A 194 9.01 10.12 5.81
C THR A 194 8.55 11.28 4.91
N ARG A 195 8.88 11.20 3.61
CA ARG A 195 8.47 12.21 2.61
C ARG A 195 6.99 12.13 2.27
N LEU A 196 6.44 10.93 2.15
CA LEU A 196 5.01 10.68 1.98
C LEU A 196 4.20 11.31 3.11
N ASN A 197 4.58 11.06 4.35
CA ASN A 197 3.92 11.59 5.55
C ASN A 197 4.05 13.12 5.61
N SER A 198 5.21 13.66 5.24
CA SER A 198 5.41 15.11 5.13
C SER A 198 4.50 15.74 4.06
N ALA A 199 4.35 15.09 2.90
CA ALA A 199 3.49 15.58 1.81
C ALA A 199 2.00 15.51 2.24
N ALA A 200 1.58 14.45 2.92
CA ALA A 200 0.22 14.32 3.43
C ALA A 200 -0.13 15.43 4.44
N ARG A 201 0.78 15.75 5.36
CA ARG A 201 0.61 16.87 6.30
C ARG A 201 0.59 18.22 5.59
N SER A 202 1.44 18.39 4.56
CA SER A 202 1.53 19.62 3.77
C SER A 202 0.33 19.87 2.86
N LEU A 203 -0.44 18.83 2.54
CA LEU A 203 -1.69 18.93 1.80
C LEU A 203 -2.73 19.82 2.52
N ARG A 204 -2.69 19.86 3.85
CA ARG A 204 -3.55 20.70 4.71
C ARG A 204 -5.04 20.57 4.39
N LEU A 205 -5.49 19.35 4.11
CA LEU A 205 -6.87 19.08 3.70
C LEU A 205 -7.90 19.52 4.76
N SER A 206 -7.57 19.40 6.05
CA SER A 206 -8.40 19.91 7.16
C SER A 206 -8.59 21.43 7.14
N SER A 207 -7.58 22.19 6.67
CA SER A 207 -7.70 23.64 6.46
C SER A 207 -8.68 23.94 5.31
N ILE A 208 -8.63 23.17 4.21
CA ILE A 208 -9.62 23.29 3.12
C ILE A 208 -11.03 22.98 3.63
N VAL A 209 -11.21 21.89 4.38
CA VAL A 209 -12.52 21.53 4.93
C VAL A 209 -13.10 22.67 5.78
N SER A 210 -12.25 23.29 6.61
CA SER A 210 -12.64 24.45 7.42
C SER A 210 -13.05 25.65 6.55
N ALA A 211 -12.28 25.93 5.49
CA ALA A 211 -12.61 26.98 4.53
C ALA A 211 -13.95 26.73 3.81
N LEU A 212 -14.17 25.50 3.34
CA LEU A 212 -15.42 25.12 2.68
C LEU A 212 -16.62 25.20 3.64
N PHE A 213 -16.42 24.89 4.92
CA PHE A 213 -17.47 25.03 5.94
C PHE A 213 -17.84 26.50 6.20
N ALA A 214 -16.84 27.39 6.28
CA ALA A 214 -17.07 28.82 6.40
C ALA A 214 -17.88 29.36 5.20
N ILE A 215 -17.48 28.99 3.98
CA ILE A 215 -18.19 29.35 2.74
C ILE A 215 -19.63 28.84 2.76
N GLN A 216 -19.87 27.61 3.22
CA GLN A 216 -21.22 27.07 3.32
C GLN A 216 -22.12 27.92 4.22
N THR A 217 -21.58 28.41 5.34
CA THR A 217 -22.34 29.23 6.29
C THR A 217 -22.79 30.55 5.64
N ASP A 218 -21.95 31.11 4.77
CA ASP A 218 -22.28 32.34 4.04
C ASP A 218 -23.32 32.10 2.92
N LEU A 219 -23.30 30.92 2.28
CA LEU A 219 -24.23 30.56 1.21
C LEU A 219 -25.70 30.57 1.66
N ASP A 220 -25.99 30.22 2.90
CA ASP A 220 -27.37 30.21 3.43
C ASP A 220 -28.01 31.61 3.43
N THR A 221 -27.19 32.66 3.36
CA THR A 221 -27.65 34.05 3.29
C THR A 221 -27.84 34.56 1.86
N LEU A 222 -27.25 33.87 0.88
CA LEU A 222 -27.22 34.27 -0.53
C LEU A 222 -28.28 33.45 -1.29
N LYS A 223 -29.25 34.12 -1.92
CA LYS A 223 -30.33 33.47 -2.71
C LYS A 223 -29.81 32.88 -4.04
N LEU A 224 -28.97 31.85 -3.94
CA LEU A 224 -28.27 31.22 -5.05
C LEU A 224 -29.01 30.00 -5.59
N ASP A 225 -28.50 29.41 -6.68
CA ASP A 225 -29.03 28.17 -7.24
C ASP A 225 -28.90 27.02 -6.24
N GLN A 226 -30.05 26.58 -5.69
CA GLN A 226 -30.10 25.54 -4.67
C GLN A 226 -29.54 24.19 -5.15
N VAL A 227 -29.63 23.88 -6.45
CA VAL A 227 -29.06 22.64 -7.00
C VAL A 227 -27.54 22.66 -6.86
N LYS A 228 -26.91 23.80 -7.18
CA LYS A 228 -25.46 23.99 -7.04
C LYS A 228 -25.03 24.04 -5.58
N VAL A 229 -25.82 24.66 -4.71
CA VAL A 229 -25.58 24.66 -3.25
C VAL A 229 -25.60 23.23 -2.71
N ASN A 230 -26.59 22.41 -3.06
CA ASN A 230 -26.67 21.02 -2.61
C ASN A 230 -25.50 20.17 -3.15
N GLN A 231 -25.10 20.36 -4.41
CA GLN A 231 -23.93 19.70 -4.99
C GLN A 231 -22.64 20.07 -4.25
N PHE A 232 -22.46 21.35 -3.94
CA PHE A 232 -21.34 21.84 -3.15
C PHE A 232 -21.32 21.21 -1.75
N GLN A 233 -22.45 21.20 -1.05
CA GLN A 233 -22.55 20.61 0.30
C GLN A 233 -22.20 19.12 0.30
N SER A 234 -22.67 18.37 -0.70
CA SER A 234 -22.32 16.97 -0.88
C SER A 234 -20.81 16.78 -1.12
N GLY A 235 -20.22 17.56 -2.03
CA GLY A 235 -18.78 17.49 -2.29
C GLY A 235 -17.93 17.89 -1.09
N ARG A 236 -18.35 18.88 -0.30
CA ARG A 236 -17.69 19.25 0.96
C ARG A 236 -17.65 18.07 1.93
N ALA A 237 -18.78 17.38 2.12
CA ALA A 237 -18.85 16.21 3.00
C ALA A 237 -17.92 15.07 2.53
N MET A 238 -17.77 14.89 1.22
CA MET A 238 -16.80 13.93 0.67
C MET A 238 -15.35 14.35 0.95
N ILE A 239 -15.00 15.63 0.77
CA ILE A 239 -13.66 16.14 1.09
C ILE A 239 -13.36 16.02 2.59
N GLU A 240 -14.34 16.26 3.45
CA GLU A 240 -14.25 16.07 4.90
C GLU A 240 -13.96 14.59 5.25
N SER A 241 -14.69 13.66 4.65
CA SER A 241 -14.43 12.22 4.78
C SER A 241 -13.03 11.83 4.30
N MET A 242 -12.58 12.35 3.16
CA MET A 242 -11.23 12.12 2.63
C MET A 242 -10.14 12.68 3.54
N SER A 243 -10.36 13.85 4.15
CA SER A 243 -9.44 14.45 5.13
C SER A 243 -9.27 13.55 6.35
N HIS A 244 -10.39 13.11 6.93
CA HIS A 244 -10.34 12.22 8.10
C HIS A 244 -9.66 10.89 7.77
N ARG A 245 -10.02 10.27 6.63
CA ARG A 245 -9.39 9.02 6.16
C ARG A 245 -7.90 9.18 5.92
N LEU A 246 -7.45 10.32 5.37
CA LEU A 246 -6.03 10.56 5.13
C LEU A 246 -5.25 10.64 6.44
N GLU A 247 -5.76 11.40 7.42
CA GLU A 247 -5.12 11.53 8.73
C GLU A 247 -5.00 10.17 9.44
N VAL A 248 -6.09 9.38 9.44
CA VAL A 248 -6.11 8.05 10.05
C VAL A 248 -5.16 7.08 9.33
N LEU A 249 -5.23 7.00 7.99
CA LEU A 249 -4.43 6.03 7.23
C LEU A 249 -2.94 6.36 7.26
N VAL A 250 -2.55 7.63 7.23
CA VAL A 250 -1.14 8.05 7.34
C VAL A 250 -0.58 7.67 8.71
N LEU A 251 -1.34 7.92 9.78
CA LEU A 251 -0.92 7.53 11.13
C LEU A 251 -0.82 6.01 11.28
N GLU A 252 -1.83 5.28 10.81
CA GLU A 252 -1.86 3.82 10.88
C GLU A 252 -0.70 3.22 10.07
N HIS A 253 -0.44 3.75 8.87
CA HIS A 253 0.67 3.32 8.01
C HIS A 253 2.03 3.54 8.68
N GLU A 254 2.29 4.72 9.24
CA GLU A 254 3.53 5.04 9.97
C GLU A 254 3.77 4.05 11.13
N GLN A 255 2.72 3.73 11.89
CA GLN A 255 2.81 2.79 13.01
C GLN A 255 3.06 1.35 12.54
N TRP A 256 2.36 0.88 11.50
CA TRP A 256 2.61 -0.45 10.92
C TRP A 256 4.00 -0.57 10.33
N GLN A 257 4.50 0.47 9.66
CA GLN A 257 5.84 0.43 9.09
C GLN A 257 6.92 0.28 10.16
N ASN A 258 6.79 1.02 11.27
CA ASN A 258 7.71 0.88 12.41
C ASN A 258 7.69 -0.53 12.99
N LEU A 259 6.50 -1.09 13.20
CA LEU A 259 6.37 -2.47 13.66
C LEU A 259 6.96 -3.48 12.65
N ASP A 260 6.68 -3.31 11.36
CA ASP A 260 7.17 -4.18 10.29
C ASP A 260 8.70 -4.18 10.19
N MET A 261 9.36 -3.03 10.39
CA MET A 261 10.82 -2.93 10.46
C MET A 261 11.39 -3.79 11.60
N GLU A 262 10.83 -3.67 12.81
CA GLU A 262 11.29 -4.44 13.97
C GLU A 262 11.00 -5.93 13.80
N LEU A 263 9.84 -6.30 13.29
CA LEU A 263 9.50 -7.70 13.01
C LEU A 263 10.45 -8.33 11.99
N ARG A 264 10.84 -7.61 10.92
CA ARG A 264 11.85 -8.08 9.96
C ARG A 264 13.23 -8.23 10.59
N ARG A 265 13.60 -7.35 11.52
CA ARG A 265 14.88 -7.41 12.23
C ARG A 265 14.97 -8.70 13.05
N VAL A 266 13.91 -9.05 13.78
CA VAL A 266 13.81 -10.31 14.53
C VAL A 266 13.79 -11.51 13.58
N GLU A 267 12.97 -11.47 12.52
CA GLU A 267 12.87 -12.54 11.53
C GLU A 267 14.21 -12.88 10.87
N ALA A 268 15.09 -11.89 10.65
CA ALA A 268 16.41 -12.10 10.07
C ALA A 268 17.36 -12.93 10.96
N LEU A 269 17.14 -12.93 12.28
CA LEU A 269 17.99 -13.62 13.27
C LEU A 269 17.34 -14.88 13.82
N ILE A 270 16.02 -15.01 13.70
CA ILE A 270 15.24 -16.08 14.34
C ILE A 270 15.68 -17.49 13.90
N GLU A 271 16.30 -17.64 12.73
CA GLU A 271 16.86 -18.91 12.29
C GLU A 271 18.13 -19.34 13.05
N GLN A 272 18.93 -18.38 13.49
CA GLN A 272 20.22 -18.61 14.13
C GLN A 272 20.03 -18.81 15.63
N ASP A 273 19.32 -17.89 16.28
CA ASP A 273 19.00 -17.94 17.70
C ASP A 273 17.64 -17.30 17.98
N LEU A 274 17.10 -17.56 19.18
CA LEU A 274 15.84 -16.97 19.65
C LEU A 274 16.05 -15.79 20.59
N MET A 275 17.30 -15.48 20.91
CA MET A 275 17.64 -14.49 21.94
C MET A 275 17.09 -13.12 21.58
N GLU A 276 17.19 -12.73 20.31
CA GLU A 276 16.64 -11.46 19.85
C GLU A 276 15.12 -11.38 20.04
N LEU A 277 14.38 -12.45 19.70
CA LEU A 277 12.94 -12.49 19.91
C LEU A 277 12.61 -12.44 21.41
N GLU A 278 13.26 -13.27 22.23
CA GLU A 278 13.04 -13.32 23.68
C GLU A 278 13.27 -11.95 24.36
N MET A 279 14.31 -11.23 23.94
CA MET A 279 14.65 -9.92 24.51
C MET A 279 13.71 -8.80 24.04
N SER A 280 13.18 -8.87 22.83
CA SER A 280 12.38 -7.79 22.22
C SER A 280 10.87 -8.04 22.22
N TRP A 281 10.42 -9.27 22.50
CA TRP A 281 9.02 -9.68 22.29
C TRP A 281 8.03 -8.82 23.06
N GLN A 282 8.30 -8.50 24.32
CA GLN A 282 7.34 -7.74 25.12
C GLN A 282 7.18 -6.30 24.59
N ASP A 283 8.27 -5.67 24.16
CA ASP A 283 8.24 -4.34 23.56
C ASP A 283 7.52 -4.35 22.20
N LEU A 284 7.80 -5.36 21.37
CA LEU A 284 7.12 -5.59 20.09
C LEU A 284 5.62 -5.78 20.27
N LYS A 285 5.23 -6.62 21.24
CA LYS A 285 3.84 -6.90 21.56
C LYS A 285 3.13 -5.65 22.07
N THR A 286 3.77 -4.84 22.92
CA THR A 286 3.21 -3.56 23.39
C THR A 286 3.05 -2.56 22.25
N GLN A 287 4.02 -2.46 21.33
CA GLN A 287 3.88 -1.60 20.15
C GLN A 287 2.73 -2.06 19.26
N ALA A 288 2.63 -3.37 19.01
CA ALA A 288 1.59 -3.93 18.18
C ALA A 288 0.19 -3.84 18.83
N SER A 289 0.07 -3.94 20.16
CA SER A 289 -1.23 -3.87 20.82
C SER A 289 -1.93 -2.55 20.60
N MET A 290 -1.17 -1.45 20.49
CA MET A 290 -1.73 -0.14 20.14
C MET A 290 -2.51 -0.14 18.81
N LEU A 291 -2.17 -1.06 17.90
CA LEU A 291 -2.80 -1.18 16.58
C LEU A 291 -4.07 -2.05 16.60
N TYR A 292 -4.13 -3.08 17.44
CA TYR A 292 -5.22 -4.06 17.39
C TYR A 292 -6.12 -4.09 18.63
N GLU A 293 -5.72 -3.52 19.77
CA GLU A 293 -6.37 -3.76 21.07
C GLU A 293 -7.83 -3.27 21.09
N ASN A 294 -8.10 -2.13 20.45
CA ASN A 294 -9.43 -1.55 20.34
C ASN A 294 -10.22 -2.03 19.11
N SER A 295 -9.66 -2.90 18.29
CA SER A 295 -10.34 -3.46 17.11
C SER A 295 -10.96 -4.82 17.44
N ASN A 296 -12.16 -5.05 16.92
CA ASN A 296 -12.86 -6.34 16.95
C ASN A 296 -12.87 -7.02 15.58
N ASP A 297 -12.12 -6.48 14.63
CA ASP A 297 -12.01 -7.06 13.31
C ASP A 297 -11.30 -8.42 13.39
N THR A 298 -11.59 -9.27 12.41
CA THR A 298 -11.03 -10.63 12.34
C THR A 298 -9.51 -10.64 12.35
N TRP A 299 -8.87 -9.70 11.66
CA TRP A 299 -7.40 -9.57 11.63
C TRP A 299 -6.84 -9.21 13.02
N ALA A 300 -7.53 -8.35 13.78
CA ALA A 300 -7.08 -7.92 15.11
C ALA A 300 -7.22 -9.05 16.13
N VAL A 301 -8.29 -9.84 16.03
CA VAL A 301 -8.47 -11.07 16.81
C VAL A 301 -7.36 -12.08 16.50
N SER A 302 -7.09 -12.34 15.23
CA SER A 302 -6.02 -13.25 14.77
C SER A 302 -4.65 -12.86 15.33
N ILE A 303 -4.26 -11.59 15.22
CA ILE A 303 -2.98 -11.09 15.76
C ILE A 303 -2.92 -11.25 17.29
N ARG A 304 -4.01 -10.96 18.02
CA ARG A 304 -4.08 -11.18 19.48
C ARG A 304 -3.88 -12.65 19.86
N GLU A 305 -4.53 -13.56 19.15
CA GLU A 305 -4.43 -14.99 19.40
C GLU A 305 -3.00 -15.49 19.17
N TYR A 306 -2.36 -15.08 18.07
CA TYR A 306 -0.96 -15.43 17.82
C TYR A 306 0.00 -14.81 18.82
N ALA A 307 -0.25 -13.58 19.29
CA ALA A 307 0.55 -12.97 20.36
C ALA A 307 0.46 -13.77 21.66
N ALA A 308 -0.76 -14.14 22.08
CA ALA A 308 -0.97 -14.95 23.28
C ALA A 308 -0.38 -16.36 23.14
N LEU A 309 -0.47 -16.97 21.96
CA LEU A 309 0.16 -18.25 21.67
C LEU A 309 1.68 -18.14 21.74
N LEU A 310 2.27 -17.04 21.27
CA LEU A 310 3.71 -16.84 21.30
C LEU A 310 4.22 -16.69 22.74
N ASP A 311 3.50 -15.97 23.61
CA ASP A 311 3.81 -15.93 25.05
C ASP A 311 3.92 -17.35 25.63
N GLN A 312 2.91 -18.20 25.38
CA GLN A 312 2.89 -19.58 25.88
C GLN A 312 4.08 -20.40 25.35
N GLN A 313 4.44 -20.24 24.07
CA GLN A 313 5.55 -20.99 23.49
C GLN A 313 6.91 -20.53 24.02
N LEU A 314 7.07 -19.24 24.33
CA LEU A 314 8.26 -18.69 24.98
C LEU A 314 8.41 -19.23 26.42
N GLU A 315 7.31 -19.32 27.18
CA GLU A 315 7.32 -19.90 28.52
C GLU A 315 7.69 -21.41 28.53
N ILE A 316 7.16 -22.17 27.57
CA ILE A 316 7.44 -23.61 27.43
C ILE A 316 8.85 -23.86 26.84
N ASN A 317 9.48 -22.82 26.28
CA ASN A 317 10.79 -22.86 25.63
C ASN A 317 10.87 -23.97 24.56
N ASN A 318 9.91 -23.97 23.62
CA ASN A 318 9.90 -24.89 22.47
C ASN A 318 10.35 -24.16 21.19
N PRO A 319 11.63 -24.26 20.78
CA PRO A 319 12.16 -23.41 19.72
C PRO A 319 11.47 -23.57 18.37
N VAL A 320 11.02 -24.79 18.04
CA VAL A 320 10.33 -25.08 16.78
C VAL A 320 8.97 -24.38 16.76
N LYS A 321 8.23 -24.45 17.88
CA LYS A 321 6.91 -23.82 17.99
C LYS A 321 7.00 -22.31 18.11
N ILE A 322 7.99 -21.77 18.82
CA ILE A 322 8.26 -20.33 18.88
C ILE A 322 8.43 -19.76 17.46
N ARG A 323 9.30 -20.37 16.64
CA ARG A 323 9.53 -19.94 15.25
C ARG A 323 8.28 -20.02 14.40
N GLN A 324 7.54 -21.13 14.50
CA GLN A 324 6.30 -21.31 13.74
C GLN A 324 5.27 -20.24 14.11
N THR A 325 5.02 -20.03 15.41
CA THR A 325 4.05 -19.05 15.88
C THR A 325 4.46 -17.61 15.54
N PHE A 326 5.75 -17.27 15.70
CA PHE A 326 6.25 -15.95 15.30
C PHE A 326 6.06 -15.68 13.81
N ARG A 327 6.35 -16.64 12.93
CA ARG A 327 6.13 -16.49 11.48
C ARG A 327 4.66 -16.27 11.14
N ASN A 328 3.75 -16.97 11.82
CA ASN A 328 2.32 -16.77 11.62
C ASN A 328 1.88 -15.38 12.10
N TYR A 329 2.33 -14.95 13.29
CA TYR A 329 2.11 -13.59 13.80
C TYR A 329 2.61 -12.52 12.81
N ARG A 330 3.85 -12.69 12.32
CA ARG A 330 4.51 -11.84 11.32
C ARG A 330 3.72 -11.76 10.02
N HIS A 331 3.17 -12.88 9.57
CA HIS A 331 2.36 -12.97 8.36
C HIS A 331 1.07 -12.17 8.50
N GLU A 332 0.33 -12.35 9.60
CA GLU A 332 -0.92 -11.60 9.86
C GLU A 332 -0.66 -10.09 9.97
N ALA A 333 0.38 -9.69 10.71
CA ALA A 333 0.80 -8.30 10.81
C ALA A 333 1.17 -7.71 9.43
N GLY A 334 1.93 -8.46 8.63
CA GLY A 334 2.31 -8.05 7.28
C GLY A 334 1.12 -7.94 6.33
N SER A 335 0.15 -8.85 6.44
CA SER A 335 -1.09 -8.83 5.67
C SER A 335 -1.91 -7.57 5.99
N ARG A 336 -2.08 -7.24 7.28
CA ARG A 336 -2.77 -6.02 7.68
C ARG A 336 -2.04 -4.76 7.20
N PHE A 337 -0.72 -4.69 7.35
CA PHE A 337 0.04 -3.55 6.85
C PHE A 337 -0.12 -3.37 5.34
N PHE A 338 -0.09 -4.46 4.57
CA PHE A 338 -0.35 -4.41 3.13
C PHE A 338 -1.73 -3.86 2.78
N GLN A 339 -2.77 -4.20 3.56
CA GLN A 339 -4.10 -3.62 3.36
C GLN A 339 -4.13 -2.11 3.62
N VAL A 340 -3.50 -1.63 4.69
CA VAL A 340 -3.37 -0.19 4.99
C VAL A 340 -2.65 0.54 3.85
N ASP A 341 -1.60 -0.07 3.30
CA ASP A 341 -0.85 0.47 2.17
C ASP A 341 -1.72 0.59 0.89
N ILE A 342 -2.58 -0.41 0.63
CA ILE A 342 -3.58 -0.35 -0.45
C ILE A 342 -4.60 0.76 -0.21
N ASP A 343 -5.14 0.86 0.99
CA ASP A 343 -6.17 1.84 1.33
C ASP A 343 -5.65 3.26 1.17
N LEU A 344 -4.41 3.51 1.61
CA LEU A 344 -3.72 4.79 1.43
C LEU A 344 -3.47 5.09 -0.06
N LYS A 345 -3.07 4.09 -0.86
CA LYS A 345 -2.90 4.24 -2.31
C LYS A 345 -4.20 4.63 -2.99
N ASN A 346 -5.29 3.94 -2.67
CA ASN A 346 -6.61 4.22 -3.22
C ASN A 346 -7.03 5.65 -2.88
N LEU A 347 -6.88 6.07 -1.62
CA LEU A 347 -7.18 7.43 -1.21
C LEU A 347 -6.32 8.48 -1.93
N CYS A 348 -5.03 8.22 -2.18
CA CYS A 348 -4.20 9.10 -3.01
C CYS A 348 -4.76 9.23 -4.44
N GLY A 349 -5.31 8.13 -4.99
CA GLY A 349 -6.03 8.14 -6.27
C GLY A 349 -7.29 9.00 -6.23
N GLU A 350 -8.09 8.94 -5.15
CA GLU A 350 -9.26 9.80 -4.95
C GLU A 350 -8.84 11.27 -4.85
N LEU A 351 -7.78 11.58 -4.09
CA LEU A 351 -7.26 12.93 -3.92
C LEU A 351 -6.78 13.55 -5.24
N ARG A 352 -6.15 12.75 -6.11
CA ARG A 352 -5.77 13.20 -7.47
C ARG A 352 -6.97 13.68 -8.29
N GLN A 353 -8.16 13.11 -8.09
CA GLN A 353 -9.38 13.52 -8.82
C GLN A 353 -9.90 14.90 -8.41
N ILE A 354 -9.59 15.36 -7.20
CA ILE A 354 -9.98 16.70 -6.73
C ILE A 354 -8.92 17.77 -7.03
N GLY A 355 -7.70 17.38 -7.45
CA GLY A 355 -6.60 18.30 -7.74
C GLY A 355 -6.93 19.35 -8.82
N GLU A 356 -7.46 18.91 -9.97
CA GLU A 356 -7.83 19.85 -11.05
C GLU A 356 -9.02 20.75 -10.67
N PRO A 357 -10.12 20.25 -10.07
CA PRO A 357 -11.17 21.12 -9.53
C PRO A 357 -10.66 22.18 -8.54
N LEU A 358 -9.74 21.83 -7.64
CA LEU A 358 -9.10 22.81 -6.74
C LEU A 358 -8.27 23.85 -7.51
N ALA A 359 -7.55 23.45 -8.55
CA ALA A 359 -6.77 24.36 -9.38
C ALA A 359 -7.65 25.31 -10.21
N ILE A 360 -8.81 24.85 -10.69
CA ILE A 360 -9.80 25.69 -11.37
C ILE A 360 -10.34 26.76 -10.43
N ILE A 361 -10.68 26.39 -9.18
CA ILE A 361 -11.11 27.34 -8.16
C ILE A 361 -10.01 28.37 -7.92
N LEU A 362 -8.78 27.94 -7.70
CA LEU A 362 -7.67 28.86 -7.41
C LEU A 362 -7.48 29.90 -8.52
N ARG A 363 -7.54 29.49 -9.79
CA ARG A 363 -7.47 30.38 -10.95
C ARG A 363 -8.65 31.34 -11.08
N SER A 364 -9.79 31.09 -10.43
CA SER A 364 -10.95 32.01 -10.45
C SER A 364 -10.94 33.04 -9.32
N LEU A 365 -9.97 32.93 -8.41
CA LEU A 365 -9.66 33.89 -7.35
C LEU A 365 -8.59 34.91 -7.78
N GLU A 366 -7.80 34.57 -8.80
CA GLU A 366 -6.89 35.48 -9.53
C GLU A 366 -7.67 36.38 -10.49
#